data_AF-A0A973HL18-F1
#
_entry.id   AF-A0A973HL18-F1
#
_cell.length_a   1.000
_cell.length_b   1.000
_cell.length_c   1.000
_cell.angle_alpha   90.00
_cell.angle_beta   90.00
_cell.angle_gamma   90.00
#
_symmetry.space_group_name_H-M   'P 1'
#
loop_
_entity.id
_entity.type
_entity.pdbx_description
1 polymer ?
#
loop_
_entity_poly.entity_id
_entity_poly.type
_entity_poly.pdbx_seq_one_letter_code
_entity_poly.pdbx_strand_id
1 'polypeptide(L)'
;MPHSLHVLKRRWPYYVLIGLSFSVVLFFFSIFIVSTVVSPSQLETKEIVLSPACENPAQCISCGMTRGFCSVSRLQIDQAMSYNKLTVPVYIFFMSINLFFIFLIYYLRKNKRSYQL
;
A
#
# COMPACT_ATOMS: atom_id res chain seq x y z
N MET A 1 -19.07 3.36 -39.94
CA MET A 1 -18.11 3.46 -38.81
C MET A 1 -18.62 2.85 -37.49
N PRO A 2 -18.97 1.54 -37.39
CA PRO A 2 -19.32 0.90 -36.10
C PRO A 2 -18.22 0.02 -35.48
N HIS A 3 -17.10 -0.24 -36.17
CA HIS A 3 -16.10 -1.21 -35.69
C HIS A 3 -15.29 -0.78 -34.45
N SER A 4 -15.23 0.51 -34.11
CA SER A 4 -14.43 1.00 -32.98
C SER A 4 -15.11 0.80 -31.61
N LEU A 5 -16.45 0.80 -31.55
CA LEU A 5 -17.20 0.69 -30.28
C LEU A 5 -17.10 -0.71 -29.65
N HIS A 6 -17.08 -1.77 -30.45
CA HIS A 6 -16.97 -3.14 -29.94
C HIS A 6 -15.59 -3.45 -29.35
N VAL A 7 -14.52 -2.84 -29.87
CA VAL A 7 -13.15 -3.04 -29.38
C VAL A 7 -12.96 -2.34 -28.01
N LEU A 8 -13.56 -1.16 -27.83
CA LEU A 8 -13.55 -0.42 -26.55
C LEU A 8 -14.30 -1.17 -25.45
N LYS A 9 -15.49 -1.71 -25.76
CA LYS A 9 -16.31 -2.46 -24.79
C LYS A 9 -15.61 -3.74 -24.28
N ARG A 10 -14.82 -4.40 -25.14
CA ARG A 10 -14.07 -5.63 -24.78
C ARG A 10 -12.87 -5.37 -23.87
N ARG A 11 -12.27 -4.18 -23.93
CA ARG A 11 -11.09 -3.81 -23.11
C ARG A 11 -11.43 -3.05 -21.83
N TRP A 12 -12.67 -2.58 -21.67
CA TRP A 12 -13.17 -1.95 -20.44
C TRP A 12 -12.80 -2.70 -19.14
N PRO A 13 -13.03 -4.02 -19.00
CA PRO A 13 -12.75 -4.71 -17.74
C PRO A 13 -11.26 -4.68 -17.37
N TYR A 14 -10.37 -4.66 -18.36
CA TYR A 14 -8.93 -4.56 -18.14
C TYR A 14 -8.52 -3.19 -17.58
N TYR A 15 -9.10 -2.10 -18.10
CA TYR A 15 -8.86 -0.75 -17.56
C TYR A 15 -9.43 -0.56 -16.16
N VAL A 16 -10.61 -1.14 -15.89
CA VAL A 16 -11.18 -1.15 -14.54
C VAL A 16 -10.28 -1.90 -13.57
N LEU A 17 -9.77 -3.08 -13.96
CA LEU A 17 -8.86 -3.86 -13.12
C LEU A 17 -7.58 -3.09 -12.82
N ILE A 18 -6.97 -2.46 -13.83
CA ILE A 18 -5.77 -1.61 -13.64
C ILE A 18 -6.08 -0.42 -12.73
N GLY A 19 -7.18 0.27 -12.95
CA GLY A 19 -7.59 1.42 -12.13
C GLY A 19 -7.81 1.02 -10.66
N LEU A 20 -8.41 -0.14 -10.44
CA LEU A 20 -8.66 -0.68 -9.11
C LEU A 20 -7.34 -1.10 -8.43
N SER A 21 -6.45 -1.79 -9.14
CA SER A 21 -5.11 -2.10 -8.64
C SER A 21 -4.30 -0.85 -8.30
N PHE A 22 -4.36 0.18 -9.15
CA PHE A 22 -3.67 1.45 -8.92
C PHE A 22 -4.23 2.21 -7.71
N SER A 23 -5.55 2.20 -7.54
CA SER A 23 -6.21 2.81 -6.37
C SER A 23 -5.79 2.12 -5.07
N VAL A 24 -5.68 0.79 -5.08
CA VAL A 24 -5.17 0.00 -3.94
C VAL A 24 -3.73 0.41 -3.62
N VAL A 25 -2.85 0.47 -4.62
CA VAL A 25 -1.46 0.90 -4.45
C VAL A 25 -1.38 2.31 -3.84
N LEU A 26 -2.14 3.27 -4.37
CA LEU A 26 -2.16 4.65 -3.86
C LEU A 26 -2.67 4.74 -2.42
N PHE A 27 -3.75 4.02 -2.10
CA PHE A 27 -4.29 3.99 -0.74
C PHE A 27 -3.23 3.54 0.26
N PHE A 28 -2.53 2.44 -0.03
CA PHE A 28 -1.50 1.98 0.90
C PHE A 28 -0.22 2.81 0.87
N PHE A 29 0.14 3.42 -0.27
CA PHE A 29 1.22 4.40 -0.32
C PHE A 29 0.94 5.61 0.58
N SER A 30 -0.33 6.05 0.67
CA SER A 30 -0.73 7.09 1.60
C SER A 30 -0.57 6.66 3.07
N ILE A 31 -0.90 5.39 3.41
CA ILE A 31 -0.65 4.82 4.75
C ILE A 31 0.85 4.83 5.06
N PHE A 32 1.69 4.47 4.09
CA PHE A 32 3.13 4.50 4.23
C PHE A 32 3.66 5.92 4.49
N ILE A 33 3.21 6.92 3.73
CA ILE A 33 3.57 8.33 3.97
C ILE A 33 3.14 8.79 5.36
N VAL A 34 1.91 8.49 5.78
CA VAL A 34 1.46 8.85 7.13
C VAL A 34 2.34 8.17 8.19
N SER A 35 2.78 6.94 7.95
CA SER A 35 3.66 6.19 8.85
C SER A 35 5.09 6.72 8.91
N THR A 36 5.57 7.45 7.89
CA THR A 36 6.88 8.12 7.95
C THR A 36 6.81 9.46 8.67
N VAL A 37 5.68 10.17 8.54
CA VAL A 37 5.44 11.47 9.21
C VAL A 37 5.20 11.28 10.71
N VAL A 38 4.41 10.28 11.11
CA VAL A 38 4.07 10.02 12.51
C VAL A 38 5.17 9.18 13.17
N SER A 39 5.65 9.57 14.35
CA SER A 39 6.58 8.75 15.12
C SER A 39 5.84 7.72 15.98
N PRO A 40 6.41 6.52 16.21
CA PRO A 40 5.81 5.54 17.11
C PRO A 40 5.69 6.06 18.55
N SER A 41 6.61 6.94 18.98
CA SER A 41 6.54 7.57 20.31
C SER A 41 5.36 8.52 20.48
N GLN A 42 4.98 9.27 19.43
CA GLN A 42 3.79 10.14 19.45
C GLN A 42 2.48 9.36 19.57
N LEU A 43 2.47 8.10 19.11
CA LEU A 43 1.35 7.16 19.27
C LEU A 43 1.32 6.50 20.66
N GLU A 44 2.44 6.49 21.38
CA GLU A 44 2.53 5.97 22.76
C GLU A 44 2.18 7.05 23.78
N THR A 45 2.64 8.29 23.57
CA THR A 45 2.33 9.45 24.42
C THR A 45 0.89 9.97 24.25
N LYS A 46 0.11 9.39 23.32
CA LYS A 46 -1.24 9.85 22.92
C LYS A 46 -1.27 11.29 22.40
N GLU A 47 -0.12 11.80 21.95
CA GLU A 47 -0.04 13.11 21.31
C GLU A 47 -0.79 13.11 19.96
N ILE A 48 -0.77 11.97 19.27
CA ILE A 48 -1.55 11.71 18.07
C ILE A 48 -2.48 10.51 18.34
N VAL A 49 -3.79 10.77 18.35
CA VAL A 49 -4.82 9.74 18.55
C VAL A 49 -5.36 9.31 17.19
N LEU A 50 -5.17 8.03 16.84
CA LEU A 50 -5.83 7.43 15.69
C LEU A 50 -7.35 7.40 15.96
N SER A 51 -8.13 8.02 15.09
CA SER A 51 -9.59 8.03 15.17
C SER A 51 -10.18 6.93 14.27
N PRO A 52 -11.16 6.14 14.73
CA PRO A 52 -11.83 6.22 16.04
C PRO A 52 -10.93 5.80 17.21
N ALA A 53 -11.10 6.47 18.35
CA ALA A 53 -10.33 6.17 19.55
C ALA A 53 -10.54 4.71 19.98
N CYS A 54 -9.45 3.95 20.07
CA CYS A 54 -9.49 2.56 20.50
C CYS A 54 -9.37 2.49 22.03
N GLU A 55 -10.34 1.84 22.69
CA GLU A 55 -10.35 1.68 24.16
C GLU A 55 -9.17 0.83 24.65
N ASN A 56 -8.73 -0.16 23.88
CA ASN A 56 -7.62 -1.04 24.23
C ASN A 56 -6.55 -1.12 23.11
N PRO A 57 -5.68 -0.10 23.02
CA PRO A 57 -4.68 -0.02 21.96
C PRO A 57 -3.55 -1.06 22.08
N ALA A 58 -3.44 -1.77 23.21
CA ALA A 58 -2.46 -2.84 23.40
C ALA A 58 -2.93 -4.17 22.79
N GLN A 59 -4.23 -4.43 22.77
CA GLN A 59 -4.82 -5.65 22.21
C GLN A 59 -5.36 -5.47 20.78
N CYS A 60 -5.47 -4.22 20.31
CA CYS A 60 -5.96 -3.94 18.97
C CYS A 60 -4.91 -4.25 17.90
N ILE A 61 -5.23 -5.23 17.03
CA ILE A 61 -4.38 -5.64 15.91
C ILE A 61 -4.09 -4.45 14.99
N SER A 62 -5.09 -3.61 14.71
CA SER A 62 -4.92 -2.44 13.84
C SER A 62 -3.96 -1.42 14.46
N CYS A 63 -4.08 -1.10 15.75
CA CYS A 63 -3.15 -0.21 16.44
C CYS A 63 -1.73 -0.78 16.47
N GLY A 64 -1.59 -2.07 16.74
CA GLY A 64 -0.30 -2.77 16.70
C GLY A 64 0.35 -2.75 15.32
N MET A 65 -0.44 -2.95 14.24
CA MET A 65 0.05 -2.85 12.87
C MET A 65 0.44 -1.43 12.49
N THR A 66 -0.34 -0.41 12.85
CA THR A 66 0.02 0.99 12.55
C THR A 66 1.31 1.40 13.25
N ARG A 67 1.47 1.07 14.54
CA ARG A 67 2.72 1.30 15.28
C ARG A 67 3.88 0.52 14.67
N GLY A 68 3.64 -0.75 14.35
CA GLY A 68 4.60 -1.60 13.67
C GLY A 68 5.07 -0.98 12.36
N PHE A 69 4.16 -0.53 11.49
CA PHE A 69 4.51 0.11 10.22
C PHE A 69 5.31 1.40 10.41
N CYS A 70 5.00 2.21 11.42
CA CYS A 70 5.79 3.40 11.75
C CYS A 70 7.23 3.01 12.15
N SER A 71 7.40 1.97 12.97
CA SER A 71 8.71 1.45 13.37
C SER A 71 9.48 0.82 12.21
N VAL A 72 8.85 0.00 11.36
CA VAL A 72 9.50 -0.57 10.16
C VAL A 72 9.97 0.53 9.21
N SER A 73 9.16 1.56 9.01
CA SER A 73 9.49 2.71 8.14
C SER A 73 10.71 3.49 8.64
N ARG A 74 11.03 3.38 9.93
CA ARG A 74 12.21 3.99 10.59
C ARG A 74 13.36 3.00 10.79
N LEU A 75 13.31 1.82 10.16
CA LEU A 75 14.29 0.74 10.31
C LEU A 75 14.40 0.16 11.74
N GLN A 76 13.39 0.38 12.58
CA GLN A 76 13.31 -0.16 13.95
C GLN A 76 12.57 -1.50 13.96
N ILE A 77 13.20 -2.53 13.38
CA ILE A 77 12.54 -3.83 13.13
C ILE A 77 12.19 -4.57 14.44
N ASP A 78 13.08 -4.55 15.43
CA ASP A 78 12.86 -5.21 16.72
C ASP A 78 11.63 -4.63 17.45
N GLN A 79 11.50 -3.30 17.41
CA GLN A 79 10.37 -2.58 17.98
C GLN A 79 9.08 -2.83 17.18
N ALA A 80 9.17 -2.93 15.85
CA ALA A 80 8.00 -3.29 15.04
C ALA A 80 7.45 -4.69 15.38
N MET A 81 8.35 -5.65 15.59
CA MET A 81 8.01 -7.03 15.93
C MET A 81 7.43 -7.16 17.35
N SER A 82 7.78 -6.26 18.27
CA SER A 82 7.19 -6.23 19.62
C SER A 82 5.74 -5.72 19.62
N TYR A 83 5.39 -4.79 18.72
CA TYR A 83 4.00 -4.33 18.58
C TYR A 83 3.09 -5.36 17.92
N ASN A 84 3.54 -5.97 16.82
CA ASN A 84 2.84 -7.07 16.16
C ASN A 84 3.80 -7.84 15.25
N LYS A 85 4.00 -9.13 15.53
CA LYS A 85 4.90 -10.03 14.77
C LYS A 85 4.51 -10.17 13.30
N LEU A 86 3.25 -9.94 12.95
CA LEU A 86 2.77 -9.98 11.56
C LEU A 86 3.11 -8.70 10.78
N THR A 87 3.50 -7.62 11.45
CA THR A 87 3.80 -6.34 10.78
C THR A 87 4.87 -6.49 9.72
N VAL A 88 6.01 -7.09 10.07
CA VAL A 88 7.16 -7.21 9.16
C VAL A 88 6.83 -8.06 7.92
N PRO A 89 6.28 -9.29 8.04
CA PRO A 89 5.94 -10.07 6.85
C PRO A 89 4.85 -9.40 6.01
N VAL A 90 3.86 -8.75 6.62
CA VAL A 90 2.82 -7.99 5.89
C VAL A 90 3.45 -6.81 5.15
N TYR A 91 4.38 -6.08 5.78
CA TYR A 91 5.09 -4.97 5.16
C TYR A 91 5.91 -5.43 3.95
N ILE A 92 6.66 -6.54 4.09
CA ILE A 92 7.47 -7.10 2.99
C ILE A 92 6.57 -7.53 1.84
N PHE A 93 5.52 -8.33 2.13
CA PHE A 93 4.56 -8.77 1.13
C PHE A 93 3.95 -7.60 0.38
N PHE A 94 3.57 -6.55 1.11
CA PHE A 94 3.06 -5.32 0.54
C PHE A 94 4.09 -4.65 -0.39
N MET A 95 5.32 -4.43 0.07
CA MET A 95 6.38 -3.84 -0.76
C MET A 95 6.68 -4.65 -2.02
N SER A 96 6.70 -5.99 -1.92
CA SER A 96 6.89 -6.89 -3.06
C SER A 96 5.77 -6.75 -4.10
N ILE A 97 4.50 -6.69 -3.67
CA ILE A 97 3.36 -6.48 -4.58
C ILE A 97 3.47 -5.14 -5.31
N ASN A 98 3.81 -4.07 -4.60
CA ASN A 98 3.96 -2.75 -5.22
C ASN A 98 5.08 -2.72 -6.26
N LEU A 99 6.24 -3.29 -5.92
CA LEU A 99 7.36 -3.43 -6.85
C LEU A 99 6.97 -4.24 -8.09
N PHE A 100 6.24 -5.35 -7.90
CA PHE A 100 5.73 -6.16 -9.01
C PHE A 100 4.81 -5.34 -9.92
N PHE A 101 3.87 -4.57 -9.38
CA PHE A 101 2.98 -3.72 -10.18
C PHE A 101 3.74 -2.62 -10.93
N ILE A 102 4.70 -1.96 -10.28
CA ILE A 102 5.55 -0.94 -10.93
C ILE A 102 6.31 -1.57 -12.10
N PHE A 103 6.91 -2.76 -11.89
CA PHE A 103 7.63 -3.48 -12.92
C PHE A 103 6.73 -3.91 -14.07
N LEU A 104 5.52 -4.40 -13.77
CA LEU A 104 4.52 -4.77 -14.76
C LEU A 104 4.12 -3.56 -15.62
N ILE A 105 3.84 -2.41 -15.00
CA ILE A 105 3.51 -1.16 -15.72
C ILE A 105 4.69 -0.72 -16.61
N TYR A 106 5.91 -0.76 -16.07
CA TYR A 106 7.13 -0.45 -16.81
C TYR A 106 7.30 -1.36 -18.03
N TYR A 107 7.12 -2.67 -17.86
CA TYR A 107 7.22 -3.66 -18.93
C TYR A 107 6.15 -3.43 -20.02
N LEU A 108 4.89 -3.21 -19.62
CA LEU A 108 3.79 -2.91 -20.55
C LEU A 108 4.03 -1.62 -21.35
N ARG A 109 4.62 -0.59 -20.72
CA ARG A 109 5.01 0.65 -21.41
C ARG A 109 6.13 0.43 -22.41
N LYS A 110 7.16 -0.34 -22.05
CA LYS A 110 8.27 -0.67 -22.94
C LYS A 110 7.78 -1.45 -24.18
N ASN A 111 6.94 -2.46 -23.98
CA ASN A 111 6.48 -3.31 -25.08
C ASN A 111 5.57 -2.56 -26.07
N LYS A 112 4.70 -1.65 -25.61
CA LYS A 112 3.91 -0.79 -26.52
C LYS A 112 4.77 0.03 -27.47
N ARG A 113 5.95 0.47 -27.03
CA ARG A 113 6.86 1.28 -27.84
C ARG A 113 7.53 0.46 -28.96
N SER A 114 7.64 -0.86 -28.79
CA SER A 114 8.18 -1.78 -29.82
C SER A 114 7.21 -2.10 -30.95
N TYR A 115 5.91 -1.82 -30.82
CA TYR A 115 4.92 -2.03 -31.89
C TYR A 115 4.65 -0.76 -32.73
N GLN A 116 5.34 0.34 -32.44
CA GLN A 116 5.21 1.61 -33.18
C GLN A 116 6.45 1.96 -34.03
N LEU A 117 7.43 1.04 -34.08
CA LEU A 117 8.59 1.06 -34.98
C LEU A 117 8.41 -0.08 -35.99
#